data_AF-A0A2T5AT60-F1
#
_entry.id   AF-A0A2T5AT60-F1
#
_cell.length_a   1.000
_cell.length_b   1.000
_cell.length_c   1.000
_cell.angle_alpha   90.00
_cell.angle_beta   90.00
_cell.angle_gamma   90.00
#
_symmetry.space_group_name_H-M   'P 1'
#
loop_
_entity.id
_entity.type
_entity.pdbx_description
1 polymer ?
#
loop_
_entity_poly.entity_id
_entity_poly.type
_entity_poly.pdbx_seq_one_letter_code
_entity_poly.pdbx_strand_id
1 'polypeptide(L)'
;MLRGSKVGLRARHEDDIPILRAELYDDVVNSSRAEGGPWRPITPGAKDPRLFVDDPKEGIVPFSVVELDDGTLIGTATLWGIDTHSRSAHIGLGLLPSARGKGYGTDVVAVLCHYGFVVRSLHRLQIETLADNVAMLTSAERNGFVREGVLRSSAWVMGEFLDQVLLGLLVEEWKPDAKG
;
A
#
# COMPACT_ATOMS: atom_id res chain seq x y z
N MET A 1 12.45 -10.19 6.13
CA MET A 1 11.37 -10.25 5.13
C MET A 1 10.14 -10.81 5.81
N LEU A 2 9.01 -10.12 5.70
CA LEU A 2 7.70 -10.61 6.13
C LEU A 2 7.14 -11.51 5.03
N ARG A 3 6.39 -12.56 5.39
CA ARG A 3 5.89 -13.55 4.43
C ARG A 3 4.37 -13.68 4.56
N GLY A 4 3.69 -13.69 3.42
CA GLY A 4 2.30 -14.12 3.27
C GLY A 4 2.25 -15.52 2.67
N SER A 5 1.12 -15.85 2.04
CA SER A 5 0.94 -17.15 1.37
C SER A 5 1.60 -17.21 -0.01
N LYS A 6 1.67 -16.09 -0.70
CA LYS A 6 2.21 -15.94 -2.07
C LYS A 6 3.28 -14.85 -2.16
N VAL A 7 3.23 -13.83 -1.30
CA VAL A 7 4.10 -12.65 -1.39
C VAL A 7 5.05 -12.53 -0.20
N GLY A 8 6.21 -11.93 -0.44
CA GLY A 8 7.14 -11.46 0.58
C GLY A 8 7.22 -9.94 0.58
N LEU A 9 7.25 -9.32 1.76
CA LEU A 9 7.54 -7.89 1.93
C LEU A 9 8.96 -7.75 2.49
N ARG A 10 9.84 -7.08 1.75
CA ARG A 10 11.23 -6.83 2.14
C ARG A 10 11.59 -5.36 2.00
N ALA A 11 12.75 -5.00 2.56
CA ALA A 11 13.36 -3.70 2.30
C ALA A 11 13.52 -3.48 0.79
N ARG A 12 13.36 -2.23 0.36
CA ARG A 12 13.58 -1.84 -1.03
C ARG A 12 15.07 -1.89 -1.35
N HIS A 13 15.43 -2.54 -2.44
CA HIS A 13 16.79 -2.63 -2.94
C HIS A 13 16.98 -1.61 -4.07
N GLU A 14 18.23 -1.22 -4.35
CA GLU A 14 18.55 -0.27 -5.42
C GLU A 14 18.06 -0.77 -6.79
N ASP A 15 18.13 -2.08 -7.03
CA ASP A 15 17.68 -2.71 -8.28
C ASP A 15 16.15 -2.69 -8.47
N ASP A 16 15.37 -2.48 -7.41
CA ASP A 16 13.91 -2.36 -7.54
C ASP A 16 13.50 -1.01 -8.11
N ILE A 17 14.32 0.03 -7.89
CA ILE A 17 13.98 1.43 -8.15
C ILE A 17 13.69 1.70 -9.63
N PRO A 18 14.51 1.22 -10.59
CA PRO A 18 14.23 1.42 -12.01
C PRO A 18 12.90 0.78 -12.44
N ILE A 19 12.57 -0.40 -11.92
CA ILE A 19 11.34 -1.13 -12.25
C ILE A 19 10.12 -0.39 -11.68
N LEU A 20 10.14 -0.05 -10.39
CA LEU A 20 9.04 0.69 -9.75
C LEU A 20 8.82 2.06 -10.41
N ARG A 21 9.90 2.74 -10.81
CA ARG A 21 9.80 4.00 -11.53
C ARG A 21 9.08 3.82 -12.86
N ALA A 22 9.60 2.94 -13.72
CA ALA A 22 9.10 2.78 -15.08
C ALA A 22 7.68 2.20 -15.12
N GLU A 23 7.36 1.25 -14.25
CA GLU A 23 6.11 0.49 -14.33
C GLU A 23 5.01 0.94 -13.37
N LEU A 24 5.30 1.79 -12.38
CA LEU A 24 4.28 2.36 -11.49
C LEU A 24 4.22 3.88 -11.50
N TYR A 25 5.36 4.55 -11.36
CA TYR A 25 5.38 5.99 -11.09
C TYR A 25 5.42 6.87 -12.34
N ASP A 26 5.88 6.34 -13.48
CA ASP A 26 5.86 7.04 -14.77
C ASP A 26 4.51 6.90 -15.50
N ASP A 27 3.62 6.01 -15.02
CA ASP A 27 2.23 5.93 -15.49
C ASP A 27 1.39 7.06 -14.85
N VAL A 28 1.16 8.13 -15.62
CA VAL A 28 0.40 9.32 -15.20
C VAL A 28 -1.02 8.96 -14.75
N VAL A 29 -1.69 8.05 -15.46
CA VAL A 29 -3.07 7.67 -15.15
C VAL A 29 -3.10 6.89 -13.85
N ASN A 30 -2.23 5.89 -13.70
CA ASN A 30 -2.10 5.15 -12.46
C ASN A 30 -1.72 6.05 -11.28
N SER A 31 -0.76 6.97 -11.47
CA SER A 31 -0.34 7.91 -10.44
C SER A 31 -1.48 8.84 -10.01
N SER A 32 -2.28 9.38 -10.94
CA SER A 32 -3.43 10.23 -10.58
C SER A 32 -4.50 9.51 -9.75
N ARG A 33 -4.53 8.18 -9.81
CA ARG A 33 -5.50 7.34 -9.10
C ARG A 33 -5.00 6.81 -7.77
N ALA A 34 -3.68 6.82 -7.56
CA ALA A 34 -3.02 6.20 -6.41
C ALA A 34 -2.37 7.24 -5.47
N GLU A 35 -1.99 8.41 -5.99
CA GLU A 35 -1.26 9.43 -5.24
C GLU A 35 -2.19 10.61 -4.93
N GLY A 36 -2.04 11.21 -3.74
CA GLY A 36 -2.83 12.39 -3.35
C GLY A 36 -2.34 13.71 -3.97
N GLY A 37 -1.18 13.70 -4.64
CA GLY A 37 -0.57 14.87 -5.27
C GLY A 37 -0.57 14.79 -6.80
N PRO A 38 -0.41 15.93 -7.50
CA PRO A 38 -0.32 15.94 -8.95
C PRO A 38 0.90 15.16 -9.42
N TRP A 39 0.72 14.39 -10.49
CA TRP A 39 1.85 13.76 -11.15
C TRP A 39 2.84 14.82 -11.65
N ARG A 40 4.13 14.51 -11.50
CA ARG A 40 5.23 15.32 -12.03
C ARG A 40 6.33 14.40 -12.55
N PRO A 41 7.04 14.79 -13.61
CA PRO A 41 8.19 14.04 -14.07
C PRO A 41 9.26 13.99 -12.98
N ILE A 42 9.88 12.83 -12.79
CA ILE A 42 11.00 12.65 -11.87
C ILE A 42 12.28 13.00 -12.61
N THR A 43 12.99 14.05 -12.18
CA THR A 43 14.29 14.42 -12.75
C THR A 43 15.29 13.26 -12.60
N PRO A 44 16.07 12.91 -13.64
CA PRO A 44 17.13 11.92 -13.52
C PRO A 44 18.09 12.26 -12.35
N GLY A 45 18.41 11.25 -11.54
CA GLY A 45 19.26 11.41 -10.35
C GLY A 45 18.54 12.02 -9.13
N ALA A 46 17.30 12.48 -9.24
CA ALA A 46 16.54 12.95 -8.08
C ALA A 46 16.15 11.77 -7.17
N LYS A 47 16.29 12.00 -5.86
CA LYS A 47 15.79 11.09 -4.83
C LYS A 47 14.32 11.38 -4.56
N ASP A 48 13.44 10.75 -5.33
CA ASP A 48 12.00 10.86 -5.11
C ASP A 48 11.60 10.16 -3.80
N PRO A 49 10.84 10.80 -2.90
CA PRO A 49 10.48 10.24 -1.59
C PRO A 49 9.67 8.93 -1.68
N ARG A 50 9.00 8.66 -2.81
CA ARG A 50 8.30 7.40 -3.05
C ARG A 50 9.26 6.23 -3.23
N LEU A 51 10.46 6.51 -3.76
CA LEU A 51 11.50 5.53 -4.09
C LEU A 51 12.59 5.47 -3.02
N PHE A 52 12.99 6.62 -2.48
CA PHE A 52 14.04 6.77 -1.48
C PHE A 52 13.45 7.36 -0.20
N VAL A 53 13.60 6.65 0.91
CA VAL A 53 13.12 7.12 2.21
C VAL A 53 14.31 7.52 3.07
N ASP A 54 14.35 8.80 3.43
CA ASP A 54 15.23 9.37 4.46
C ASP A 54 14.33 9.88 5.58
N ASP A 55 13.85 8.94 6.40
CA ASP A 55 12.86 9.19 7.45
C ASP A 55 13.42 8.78 8.81
N PRO A 56 14.17 9.67 9.49
CA PRO A 56 14.75 9.37 10.80
C PRO A 56 13.68 9.18 11.89
N LYS A 57 12.42 9.54 11.62
CA LYS A 57 11.30 9.37 12.56
C LYS A 57 10.51 8.10 12.31
N GLU A 58 10.84 7.33 11.27
CA GLU A 58 10.16 6.08 10.89
C GLU A 58 8.63 6.21 10.76
N GLY A 59 8.17 7.38 10.33
CA GLY A 59 6.76 7.69 10.07
C GLY A 59 6.22 7.08 8.77
N ILE A 60 7.12 6.64 7.88
CA ILE A 60 6.84 5.94 6.63
C ILE A 60 7.72 4.69 6.55
N VAL A 61 7.10 3.54 6.29
CA VAL A 61 7.79 2.26 6.10
C VAL A 61 7.44 1.69 4.72
N PRO A 62 8.31 1.91 3.72
CA PRO A 62 8.13 1.30 2.40
C PRO A 62 8.66 -0.14 2.38
N PHE A 63 8.02 -0.97 1.58
CA PHE A 63 8.43 -2.33 1.26
C PHE A 63 8.42 -2.54 -0.25
N SER A 64 9.40 -3.30 -0.73
CA SER A 64 9.26 -4.00 -2.01
C SER A 64 8.47 -5.28 -1.79
N VAL A 65 7.50 -5.52 -2.67
CA VAL A 65 6.69 -6.74 -2.68
C VAL A 65 7.28 -7.68 -3.72
N VAL A 66 7.63 -8.90 -3.29
CA VAL A 66 8.15 -9.95 -4.16
C VAL A 66 7.23 -11.17 -4.17
N GLU A 67 7.20 -11.90 -5.26
CA GLU A 67 6.62 -13.25 -5.28
C GLU A 67 7.53 -14.22 -4.53
N LEU A 68 6.95 -15.11 -3.70
CA LEU A 68 7.74 -16.03 -2.87
C LEU A 68 8.38 -17.17 -3.64
N ASP A 69 7.85 -17.51 -4.82
CA ASP A 69 8.31 -18.65 -5.63
C ASP A 69 9.71 -18.41 -6.19
N ASP A 70 9.91 -17.25 -6.82
CA ASP A 70 11.14 -16.91 -7.55
C ASP A 70 11.82 -15.61 -7.07
N GLY A 71 11.19 -14.87 -6.15
CA GLY A 71 11.70 -13.60 -5.65
C GLY A 71 11.47 -12.41 -6.59
N THR A 72 10.70 -12.58 -7.66
CA THR A 72 10.41 -11.52 -8.64
C THR A 72 9.72 -10.34 -7.97
N LEU A 73 10.19 -9.12 -8.26
CA LEU A 73 9.53 -7.90 -7.81
C LEU A 73 8.17 -7.76 -8.48
N ILE A 74 7.11 -7.62 -7.69
CA ILE A 74 5.72 -7.53 -8.16
C ILE A 74 5.02 -6.25 -7.71
N GLY A 75 5.66 -5.41 -6.90
CA GLY A 75 5.14 -4.09 -6.55
C GLY A 75 5.77 -3.47 -5.32
N THR A 76 5.02 -2.55 -4.71
CA THR A 76 5.38 -1.81 -3.50
C THR A 76 4.23 -1.87 -2.49
N ALA A 77 4.57 -1.80 -1.21
CA ALA A 77 3.63 -1.68 -0.11
C ALA A 77 4.17 -0.66 0.89
N THR A 78 3.31 0.08 1.57
CA THR A 78 3.74 1.13 2.48
C THR A 78 2.84 1.19 3.70
N LEU A 79 3.44 1.40 4.87
CA LEU A 79 2.78 1.87 6.08
C LEU A 79 3.13 3.36 6.27
N TRP A 80 2.17 4.26 6.47
CA TRP A 80 2.45 5.68 6.68
C TRP A 80 1.47 6.33 7.66
N GLY A 81 1.74 7.59 8.03
CA GLY A 81 0.89 8.33 8.97
C GLY A 81 0.84 7.66 10.33
N ILE A 82 1.99 7.11 10.76
CA ILE A 82 2.10 6.31 11.98
C ILE A 82 1.99 7.25 13.19
N ASP A 83 0.87 7.15 13.91
CA ASP A 83 0.66 7.81 15.19
C ASP A 83 0.98 6.82 16.32
N THR A 84 2.05 7.09 17.06
CA THR A 84 2.49 6.25 18.18
C THR A 84 1.68 6.47 19.45
N HIS A 85 1.00 7.61 19.59
CA HIS A 85 0.12 7.91 20.71
C HIS A 85 -1.23 7.21 20.51
N SER A 86 -1.87 7.45 19.37
CA SER A 86 -3.16 6.84 19.02
C SER A 86 -3.03 5.39 18.53
N ARG A 87 -1.79 4.95 18.27
CA ARG A 87 -1.44 3.61 17.77
C ARG A 87 -2.19 3.27 16.48
N SER A 88 -2.13 4.17 15.50
CA SER A 88 -2.79 4.00 14.20
C SER A 88 -1.84 4.26 13.04
N ALA A 89 -2.16 3.69 11.87
CA ALA A 89 -1.45 3.97 10.63
C ALA A 89 -2.31 3.68 9.40
N HIS A 90 -1.97 4.31 8.29
CA HIS A 90 -2.47 3.94 6.98
C HIS A 90 -1.64 2.81 6.37
N ILE A 91 -2.30 1.94 5.61
CA ILE A 91 -1.64 0.90 4.80
C ILE A 91 -2.05 1.06 3.34
N GLY A 92 -1.17 0.66 2.43
CA GLY A 92 -1.43 0.75 0.99
C GLY A 92 -0.41 0.01 0.16
N LEU A 93 -0.74 -0.20 -1.11
CA LEU A 93 0.08 -0.96 -2.04
C LEU A 93 -0.13 -0.49 -3.49
N GLY A 94 0.87 -0.75 -4.32
CA GLY A 94 0.80 -0.64 -5.77
C GLY A 94 1.43 -1.87 -6.40
N LEU A 95 0.67 -2.62 -7.20
CA LEU A 95 1.16 -3.79 -7.92
C LEU A 95 1.50 -3.45 -9.37
N LEU A 96 2.61 -4.02 -9.85
CA LEU A 96 3.01 -3.94 -11.26
C LEU A 96 1.87 -4.47 -12.14
N PRO A 97 1.68 -3.93 -13.36
CA PRO A 97 0.61 -4.37 -14.26
C PRO A 97 0.58 -5.90 -14.47
N SER A 98 1.75 -6.52 -14.62
CA SER A 98 1.93 -7.98 -14.81
C SER A 98 1.53 -8.84 -13.60
N ALA A 99 1.41 -8.24 -12.42
CA ALA A 99 1.09 -8.91 -11.16
C ALA A 99 -0.40 -8.76 -10.75
N ARG A 100 -1.17 -7.92 -11.43
CA ARG A 100 -2.59 -7.67 -11.10
C ARG A 100 -3.46 -8.90 -11.42
N GLY A 101 -4.59 -9.04 -10.70
CA GLY A 101 -5.56 -10.12 -10.92
C GLY A 101 -5.16 -11.51 -10.39
N LYS A 102 -3.98 -11.67 -9.79
CA LYS A 102 -3.45 -12.96 -9.30
C LYS A 102 -3.69 -13.23 -7.80
N GLY A 103 -4.39 -12.31 -7.12
CA GLY A 103 -4.68 -12.37 -5.69
C GLY A 103 -3.57 -11.84 -4.77
N TYR A 104 -2.45 -11.35 -5.31
CA TYR A 104 -1.36 -10.78 -4.50
C TYR A 104 -1.82 -9.58 -3.66
N GLY A 105 -2.74 -8.75 -4.15
CA GLY A 105 -3.18 -7.56 -3.41
C GLY A 105 -3.81 -7.91 -2.06
N THR A 106 -4.63 -8.95 -2.01
CA THR A 106 -5.23 -9.44 -0.77
C THR A 106 -4.18 -10.00 0.18
N ASP A 107 -3.19 -10.72 -0.33
CA ASP A 107 -2.09 -11.29 0.48
C ASP A 107 -1.14 -10.21 1.02
N VAL A 108 -0.83 -9.17 0.22
CA VAL A 108 -0.06 -8.01 0.68
C VAL A 108 -0.77 -7.28 1.83
N VAL A 109 -2.08 -7.06 1.73
CA VAL A 109 -2.87 -6.45 2.81
C VAL A 109 -2.79 -7.30 4.08
N ALA A 110 -2.87 -8.63 3.98
CA ALA A 110 -2.73 -9.53 5.13
C ALA A 110 -1.36 -9.38 5.81
N VAL A 111 -0.28 -9.33 5.02
CA VAL A 111 1.08 -9.16 5.53
C VAL A 111 1.27 -7.78 6.20
N LEU A 112 0.70 -6.71 5.63
CA LEU A 112 0.72 -5.38 6.25
C LEU A 112 -0.09 -5.35 7.55
N CYS A 113 -1.21 -6.07 7.64
CA CYS A 113 -1.98 -6.20 8.88
C CYS A 113 -1.14 -6.88 9.97
N HIS A 114 -0.48 -7.98 9.64
CA HIS A 114 0.42 -8.66 10.57
C HIS A 114 1.54 -7.72 11.03
N TYR A 115 2.18 -6.98 10.11
CA TYR A 115 3.21 -6.01 10.48
C TYR A 115 2.67 -4.91 11.41
N GLY A 116 1.52 -4.32 11.08
CA GLY A 116 0.92 -3.26 11.88
C GLY A 116 0.51 -3.72 13.28
N PHE A 117 -0.22 -4.82 13.39
CA PHE A 117 -0.77 -5.29 14.66
C PHE A 117 0.24 -6.05 15.52
N VAL A 118 1.04 -6.94 14.93
CA VAL A 118 1.95 -7.81 15.69
C VAL A 118 3.30 -7.13 15.91
N VAL A 119 3.93 -6.63 14.84
CA VAL A 119 5.30 -6.10 14.91
C VAL A 119 5.31 -4.68 15.46
N ARG A 120 4.37 -3.83 15.01
CA ARG A 120 4.29 -2.42 15.42
C ARG A 120 3.35 -2.16 16.59
N SER A 121 2.63 -3.19 17.07
CA SER A 121 1.69 -3.08 18.19
C SER A 121 0.67 -1.96 18.00
N LEU A 122 0.22 -1.72 16.76
CA LEU A 122 -0.83 -0.74 16.47
C LEU A 122 -2.19 -1.27 16.97
N HIS A 123 -3.08 -0.34 17.30
CA HIS A 123 -4.45 -0.63 17.66
C HIS A 123 -5.36 -0.64 16.43
N ARG A 124 -5.03 0.17 15.41
CA ARG A 124 -5.89 0.42 14.26
C ARG A 124 -5.09 0.56 12.97
N LEU A 125 -5.60 -0.02 11.88
CA LEU A 125 -5.12 0.22 10.53
C LEU A 125 -6.24 0.80 9.68
N GLN A 126 -5.88 1.63 8.71
CA GLN A 126 -6.83 2.24 7.79
C GLN A 126 -6.33 2.25 6.34
N ILE A 127 -7.28 2.23 5.42
CA ILE A 127 -7.07 2.30 3.97
C ILE A 127 -7.96 3.41 3.43
N GLU A 128 -7.39 4.21 2.54
CA GLU A 128 -8.13 5.20 1.75
C GLU A 128 -7.92 4.87 0.27
N THR A 129 -9.01 4.73 -0.48
CA THR A 129 -8.94 4.39 -1.91
C THR A 129 -10.11 5.01 -2.65
N LEU A 130 -9.97 5.23 -3.96
CA LEU A 130 -11.09 5.62 -4.82
C LEU A 130 -12.28 4.66 -4.67
N ALA A 131 -13.49 5.21 -4.67
CA ALA A 131 -14.72 4.46 -4.52
C ALA A 131 -14.96 3.43 -5.64
N ASP A 132 -14.36 3.64 -6.81
CA ASP A 132 -14.41 2.73 -7.96
C ASP A 132 -13.25 1.71 -8.00
N ASN A 133 -12.33 1.74 -7.02
CA ASN A 133 -11.24 0.78 -6.92
C ASN A 133 -11.70 -0.54 -6.29
N VAL A 134 -12.51 -1.29 -7.05
CA VAL A 134 -13.10 -2.57 -6.62
C VAL A 134 -12.04 -3.57 -6.15
N ALA A 135 -10.86 -3.57 -6.77
CA ALA A 135 -9.77 -4.48 -6.43
C ALA A 135 -9.22 -4.22 -5.02
N MET A 136 -9.00 -2.96 -4.66
CA MET A 136 -8.53 -2.58 -3.33
C MET A 136 -9.61 -2.79 -2.27
N LEU A 137 -10.85 -2.37 -2.57
CA LEU A 137 -12.00 -2.58 -1.68
C LEU A 137 -12.17 -4.06 -1.34
N THR A 138 -12.16 -4.92 -2.36
CA THR A 138 -12.27 -6.38 -2.18
C THR A 138 -11.10 -6.94 -1.37
N SER A 139 -9.88 -6.46 -1.61
CA SER A 139 -8.69 -6.92 -0.89
C SER A 139 -8.72 -6.52 0.60
N ALA A 140 -9.21 -5.33 0.89
CA ALA A 140 -9.39 -4.82 2.25
C ALA A 140 -10.50 -5.60 2.98
N GLU A 141 -11.68 -5.71 2.39
CA GLU A 141 -12.85 -6.38 2.98
C GLU A 141 -12.58 -7.87 3.27
N ARG A 142 -11.82 -8.55 2.41
CA ARG A 142 -11.37 -9.94 2.64
C ARG A 142 -10.45 -10.09 3.86
N ASN A 143 -9.73 -9.04 4.23
CA ASN A 143 -8.89 -8.99 5.42
C ASN A 143 -9.64 -8.46 6.66
N GLY A 144 -10.96 -8.26 6.56
CA GLY A 144 -11.81 -7.84 7.67
C GLY A 144 -11.98 -6.33 7.80
N PHE A 145 -11.41 -5.52 6.91
CA PHE A 145 -11.66 -4.08 6.93
C PHE A 145 -13.14 -3.77 6.67
N VAL A 146 -13.66 -2.78 7.39
CA VAL A 146 -15.03 -2.29 7.23
C VAL A 146 -15.01 -0.88 6.64
N ARG A 147 -16.01 -0.55 5.82
CA ARG A 147 -16.19 0.82 5.30
C ARG A 147 -16.73 1.72 6.39
N GLU A 148 -16.07 2.83 6.64
CA GLU A 148 -16.43 3.76 7.72
C GLU A 148 -16.94 5.10 7.20
N GLY A 149 -16.59 5.47 5.97
CA GLY A 149 -17.04 6.72 5.39
C GLY A 149 -16.68 6.89 3.92
N VAL A 150 -17.29 7.92 3.32
CA VAL A 150 -17.00 8.37 1.95
C VAL A 150 -16.59 9.84 1.99
N LEU A 151 -15.40 10.12 1.47
CA LEU A 151 -14.90 11.47 1.24
C LEU A 151 -15.35 11.90 -0.16
N ARG A 152 -16.45 12.68 -0.21
CA ARG A 152 -17.05 13.12 -1.48
C ARG A 152 -16.14 14.10 -2.23
N SER A 153 -15.92 13.86 -3.51
CA SER A 153 -15.14 14.71 -4.41
C SER A 153 -13.76 15.10 -3.84
N SER A 154 -13.06 14.12 -3.28
CA SER A 154 -11.81 14.31 -2.53
C SER A 154 -10.56 14.09 -3.38
N ALA A 155 -10.64 13.24 -4.41
CA ALA A 155 -9.51 12.90 -5.27
C ALA A 155 -9.64 13.52 -6.66
N TRP A 156 -8.62 14.28 -7.10
CA TRP A 156 -8.52 14.74 -8.48
C TRP A 156 -7.91 13.65 -9.36
N VAL A 157 -8.68 13.14 -10.31
CA VAL A 157 -8.28 12.07 -11.23
C VAL A 157 -8.52 12.53 -12.66
N MET A 158 -7.45 12.82 -13.40
CA MET A 158 -7.49 13.08 -14.86
C MET A 158 -8.62 14.01 -15.35
N GLY A 159 -8.91 15.11 -14.64
CA GLY A 159 -9.91 16.09 -15.08
C GLY A 159 -11.23 16.08 -14.31
N GLU A 160 -11.44 15.11 -13.42
CA GLU A 160 -12.64 15.02 -12.59
C GLU A 160 -12.31 14.77 -11.12
N PHE A 161 -13.23 15.15 -10.23
CA PHE A 161 -13.15 14.80 -8.82
C PHE A 161 -13.94 13.52 -8.55
N LEU A 162 -13.26 12.52 -7.99
CA LEU A 162 -13.85 11.25 -7.57
C LEU A 162 -13.97 11.17 -6.05
N ASP A 163 -14.88 10.31 -5.61
CA ASP A 163 -15.06 9.97 -4.21
C ASP A 163 -14.00 8.98 -3.75
N GLN A 164 -13.56 9.10 -2.50
CA GLN A 164 -12.73 8.10 -1.83
C GLN A 164 -13.52 7.43 -0.71
N VAL A 165 -13.22 6.16 -0.46
CA VAL A 165 -13.78 5.38 0.64
C VAL A 165 -12.70 5.20 1.70
N LEU A 166 -13.06 5.47 2.95
CA LEU A 166 -12.26 5.15 4.12
C LEU A 166 -12.68 3.80 4.68
N LEU A 167 -11.70 2.92 4.88
CA LEU A 167 -11.87 1.64 5.52
C LEU A 167 -10.98 1.53 6.75
N GLY A 168 -11.52 0.95 7.82
CA GLY A 168 -10.80 0.72 9.07
C GLY A 168 -10.81 -0.74 9.48
N LEU A 169 -9.78 -1.14 10.23
CA LEU A 169 -9.70 -2.44 10.89
C LEU A 169 -9.09 -2.24 12.28
N LEU A 170 -9.80 -2.71 13.31
CA LEU A 170 -9.30 -2.72 14.68
C LEU A 170 -8.59 -4.05 14.99
N VAL A 171 -7.58 -4.00 15.85
CA VAL A 171 -6.81 -5.20 16.23
C VAL A 171 -7.67 -6.30 16.86
N GLU A 172 -8.77 -5.95 17.52
CA GLU A 172 -9.71 -6.90 18.14
C GLU A 172 -10.62 -7.61 17.13
N GLU A 173 -10.82 -7.00 15.96
CA GLU A 173 -11.61 -7.55 14.85
C GLU A 173 -10.72 -8.37 13.90
N TRP A 174 -9.42 -8.10 13.93
CA TRP A 174 -8.44 -8.78 13.09
C TRP A 174 -8.30 -10.25 13.48
N LYS A 175 -8.57 -11.12 12.51
CA LYS A 175 -8.36 -12.56 12.64
C LYS A 175 -7.09 -12.91 11.87
N PRO A 176 -5.97 -13.21 12.57
CA PRO A 176 -4.78 -13.68 11.87
C PRO A 176 -5.15 -14.98 11.15
N ASP A 177 -4.78 -15.09 9.88
CA ASP A 177 -4.88 -16.37 9.19
C ASP A 177 -4.14 -17.43 10.01
N ALA A 178 -4.75 -18.60 10.22
CA ALA A 178 -4.27 -19.67 11.10
C ALA A 178 -2.96 -20.35 10.63
N LYS A 179 -2.21 -19.71 9.73
CA LYS A 179 -0.91 -20.13 9.24
C LYS A 179 0.09 -18.97 9.41
N GLY A 180 0.39 -18.67 10.66
CA GLY A 180 1.65 -18.04 11.06
C GLY A 180 2.65 -19.10 11.47
#